data_AF-A0A0Q3GT90-F1
#
_entry.id   AF-A0A0Q3GT90-F1
#
_cell.length_a   1.000
_cell.length_b   1.000
_cell.length_c   1.000
_cell.angle_alpha   90.00
_cell.angle_beta   90.00
_cell.angle_gamma   90.00
#
_symmetry.space_group_name_H-M   'P 1'
#
loop_
_entity.id
_entity.type
_entity.pdbx_description
1 polymer ?
#
loop_
_entity_poly.entity_id
_entity_poly.type
_entity_poly.pdbx_seq_one_letter_code
_entity_poly.pdbx_strand_id
1 'polypeptide(L)'
;MASTVVNPHDKMRARDVGRVARGEQAPRPPHEPGSVDDSPPPPPPAEAEGGTTVELRTAPCDFRFPTQNQTRHCYVRYLEYHRCMKAKEGDKSECDKFQRYYRSLCPTDWVVEWNRQREEGIFPGPI
;
A
#
# COMPACT_ATOMS: atom_id res chain seq x y z
N MET A 1 -18.80 37.09 -43.71
CA MET A 1 -18.84 35.82 -42.94
C MET A 1 -17.49 35.62 -42.26
N ALA A 2 -17.48 35.01 -41.08
CA ALA A 2 -16.55 35.26 -39.97
C ALA A 2 -15.04 35.08 -40.26
N SER A 3 -14.23 36.08 -39.90
CA SER A 3 -12.79 35.93 -39.71
C SER A 3 -12.54 35.15 -38.42
N THR A 4 -12.19 33.87 -38.53
CA THR A 4 -11.71 33.10 -37.39
C THR A 4 -10.27 33.50 -37.07
N VAL A 5 -10.08 34.25 -35.99
CA VAL A 5 -8.77 34.43 -35.38
C VAL A 5 -8.33 33.06 -34.85
N VAL A 6 -7.43 32.40 -35.57
CA VAL A 6 -6.82 31.14 -35.14
C VAL A 6 -6.01 31.40 -33.87
N ASN A 7 -6.35 30.67 -32.80
CA ASN A 7 -5.74 30.76 -31.49
C ASN A 7 -4.20 30.59 -31.60
N PRO A 8 -3.37 31.35 -30.85
CA PRO A 8 -1.91 31.29 -30.97
C PRO A 8 -1.32 29.89 -30.78
N HIS A 9 -2.01 29.02 -30.04
CA HIS A 9 -1.62 27.63 -29.80
C HIS A 9 -1.73 26.73 -31.04
N ASP A 10 -2.64 27.03 -31.99
CA ASP A 10 -2.79 26.26 -33.23
C ASP A 10 -1.67 26.54 -34.24
N LYS A 11 -0.98 27.69 -34.12
CA LYS A 11 0.19 28.01 -34.93
C LYS A 11 1.43 27.17 -34.57
N MET A 12 1.44 26.56 -33.38
CA MET A 12 2.56 25.70 -32.94
C MET A 12 2.50 24.29 -33.51
N ARG A 13 1.32 23.79 -33.89
CA ARG A 13 1.19 22.44 -34.48
C ARG A 13 1.53 22.39 -35.96
N ALA A 14 1.23 23.44 -36.71
CA ALA A 14 1.40 23.43 -38.16
C ALA A 14 2.86 23.64 -38.61
N ARG A 15 3.72 24.25 -37.77
CA ARG A 15 5.09 24.63 -38.16
C ARG A 15 6.06 23.45 -38.29
N ASP A 16 5.78 22.30 -37.66
CA ASP A 16 6.73 21.17 -37.58
C ASP A 16 6.32 19.92 -38.38
N VAL A 17 5.14 19.87 -38.99
CA VAL A 17 4.70 18.67 -39.74
C VAL A 17 5.58 18.42 -40.97
N GLY A 18 5.99 19.46 -41.69
CA GLY A 18 6.86 19.35 -42.87
C GLY A 18 8.33 19.01 -42.55
N ARG A 19 8.76 19.15 -41.30
CA ARG A 19 10.11 18.83 -40.84
C ARG A 19 10.22 17.37 -40.41
N VAL A 20 9.22 16.89 -39.67
CA VAL A 20 9.04 15.48 -39.30
C VAL A 20 8.83 14.60 -40.54
N ALA A 21 8.08 15.06 -41.54
CA ALA A 21 7.90 14.34 -42.81
C ALA A 21 9.19 14.13 -43.62
N ARG A 22 10.23 14.95 -43.37
CA ARG A 22 11.57 14.81 -43.97
C ARG A 22 12.54 14.00 -43.11
N GLY A 23 12.06 13.40 -42.01
CA GLY A 23 12.87 12.58 -41.10
C GLY A 23 13.79 13.38 -40.18
N GLU A 24 13.66 14.70 -40.12
CA GLU A 24 14.46 15.54 -39.24
C GLU A 24 13.91 15.51 -37.81
N GLN A 25 14.73 15.10 -36.84
CA GLN A 25 14.37 15.07 -35.42
C GLN A 25 14.23 16.51 -34.89
N ALA A 26 13.14 16.80 -34.16
CA ALA A 26 12.96 18.08 -33.49
C ALA A 26 14.14 18.38 -32.54
N PRO A 27 14.67 19.62 -32.50
CA PRO A 27 15.74 19.98 -31.58
C PRO A 27 15.32 19.72 -30.13
N ARG A 28 16.23 19.14 -29.32
CA ARG A 28 15.98 18.99 -27.88
C ARG A 28 15.87 20.39 -27.26
N PRO A 29 14.85 20.67 -26.42
CA PRO A 29 14.77 21.93 -25.71
C PRO A 29 16.03 22.16 -24.87
N PRO A 30 16.53 23.40 -24.75
CA PRO A 30 17.60 23.71 -23.80
C PRO A 30 17.13 23.40 -22.39
N HIS A 31 17.88 22.59 -21.65
CA HIS A 31 17.66 22.37 -20.22
C HIS A 31 18.55 23.34 -19.45
N GLU A 32 17.97 24.43 -18.93
CA GLU A 32 18.68 25.23 -17.92
C GLU A 32 18.62 24.49 -16.57
N PRO A 33 19.75 24.24 -15.89
CA PRO A 33 19.73 23.74 -14.53
C PRO A 33 19.14 24.83 -13.63
N GLY A 34 17.93 24.62 -13.13
CA GLY A 34 17.33 25.50 -12.13
C GLY A 34 18.17 25.49 -10.85
N SER A 35 18.56 26.68 -10.37
CA SER A 35 19.15 26.84 -9.05
C SER A 35 18.07 26.56 -8.00
N VAL A 36 18.20 25.48 -7.25
CA VAL A 36 17.34 25.18 -6.09
C VAL A 36 17.84 25.98 -4.89
N ASP A 37 17.66 27.30 -4.95
CA ASP A 37 17.98 28.17 -3.82
C ASP A 37 16.76 28.26 -2.88
N ASP A 38 17.02 27.84 -1.64
CA ASP A 38 16.22 27.91 -0.42
C ASP A 38 14.97 27.03 -0.26
N SER A 39 15.10 25.98 0.56
CA SER A 39 13.94 25.29 1.15
C SER A 39 13.25 26.25 2.13
N PRO A 40 11.92 26.42 2.08
CA PRO A 40 11.23 27.26 3.03
C PRO A 40 11.47 26.79 4.48
N PRO A 41 11.56 27.70 5.45
CA PRO A 41 11.81 27.35 6.83
C PRO A 41 10.71 26.41 7.35
N PRO A 42 11.06 25.46 8.23
CA PRO A 42 10.09 24.55 8.81
C PRO A 42 9.01 25.34 9.56
N PRO A 43 7.74 24.90 9.52
CA PRO A 43 6.69 25.53 10.31
C PRO A 43 7.06 25.52 11.80
N PRO A 44 6.55 26.48 12.60
CA PRO A 44 6.78 26.50 14.05
C PRO A 44 6.34 25.16 14.66
N PRO A 45 6.99 24.71 15.76
CA PRO A 45 6.71 23.40 16.34
C PRO A 45 5.23 23.32 16.68
N ALA A 46 4.51 22.48 15.95
CA ALA A 46 3.18 22.06 16.34
C ALA A 46 3.29 21.53 17.77
N GLU A 47 2.43 22.08 18.62
CA GLU A 47 2.30 21.76 20.02
C GLU A 47 2.37 20.24 20.21
N ALA A 48 3.24 19.81 21.11
CA ALA A 48 3.53 18.41 21.39
C ALA A 48 2.31 17.75 22.09
N GLU A 49 1.29 17.44 21.31
CA GLU A 49 0.26 16.47 21.68
C GLU A 49 0.96 15.11 21.83
N GLY A 50 0.88 14.53 23.03
CA GLY A 50 1.69 13.43 23.52
C GLY A 50 1.98 12.34 22.48
N GLY A 51 3.20 12.36 21.94
CA GLY A 51 3.70 11.35 21.03
C GLY A 51 3.87 10.02 21.76
N THR A 52 2.83 9.19 21.76
CA THR A 52 3.01 7.77 22.02
C THR A 52 3.92 7.24 20.92
N THR A 53 5.12 6.81 21.30
CA THR A 53 6.09 6.20 20.37
C THR A 53 5.49 4.89 19.85
N VAL A 54 4.90 4.91 18.65
CA VAL A 54 4.33 3.71 18.01
C VAL A 54 5.48 2.83 17.54
N GLU A 55 5.69 1.70 18.20
CA GLU A 55 6.63 0.69 17.68
C GLU A 55 6.04 0.04 16.42
N LEU A 56 6.62 0.36 15.26
CA LEU A 56 6.28 -0.27 13.98
C LEU A 56 6.81 -1.71 13.95
N ARG A 57 5.95 -2.66 14.34
CA ARG A 57 6.25 -4.10 14.27
C ARG A 57 5.16 -4.83 13.48
N THR A 58 5.59 -5.84 12.73
CA THR A 58 4.71 -6.72 11.94
C THR A 58 5.01 -8.19 12.21
N ALA A 59 4.27 -9.10 11.58
CA ALA A 59 4.50 -10.53 11.69
C ALA A 59 5.93 -10.90 11.22
N PRO A 60 6.65 -11.76 11.95
CA PRO A 60 7.97 -12.20 11.56
C PRO A 60 7.92 -13.11 10.32
N CYS A 61 9.05 -13.18 9.60
CA CYS A 61 9.22 -14.13 8.51
C CYS A 61 9.22 -15.57 9.05
N ASP A 62 8.38 -16.44 8.48
CA ASP A 62 8.30 -17.85 8.85
C ASP A 62 8.93 -18.72 7.74
N PHE A 63 10.05 -19.36 8.05
CA PHE A 63 10.78 -20.21 7.10
C PHE A 63 9.98 -21.43 6.61
N ARG A 64 8.88 -21.80 7.28
CA ARG A 64 7.95 -22.84 6.79
C ARG A 64 7.20 -22.41 5.52
N PHE A 65 7.13 -21.10 5.25
CA PHE A 65 6.43 -20.51 4.12
C PHE A 65 7.35 -19.61 3.27
N PRO A 66 8.37 -20.16 2.58
CA PRO A 66 9.37 -19.38 1.83
C PRO A 66 8.84 -18.82 0.50
N THR A 67 7.66 -19.26 0.05
CA THR A 67 7.07 -18.86 -1.23
C THR A 67 6.39 -17.50 -1.14
N GLN A 68 6.27 -16.79 -2.28
CA GLN A 68 5.55 -15.52 -2.36
C GLN A 68 4.05 -15.66 -2.00
N ASN A 69 3.44 -16.82 -2.25
CA ASN A 69 2.07 -17.07 -1.83
C ASN A 69 1.98 -17.26 -0.30
N GLN A 70 1.41 -16.27 0.39
CA GLN A 70 1.25 -16.25 1.86
C GLN A 70 -0.12 -16.74 2.34
N THR A 71 -0.99 -17.26 1.46
CA THR A 71 -2.33 -17.75 1.82
C THR A 71 -2.28 -18.82 2.91
N ARG A 72 -1.38 -19.79 2.78
CA ARG A 72 -1.22 -20.86 3.78
C ARG A 72 -0.64 -20.33 5.10
N HIS A 73 0.24 -19.33 5.05
CA HIS A 73 0.79 -18.70 6.26
C HIS A 73 -0.30 -17.98 7.05
N CYS A 74 -1.12 -17.17 6.39
CA CYS A 74 -2.30 -16.54 6.99
C CYS A 74 -3.23 -17.58 7.65
N TYR A 75 -3.61 -18.62 6.91
CA TYR A 75 -4.54 -19.64 7.40
C TYR A 75 -3.98 -20.39 8.63
N VAL A 76 -2.70 -20.76 8.63
CA VAL A 76 -2.08 -21.44 9.77
C VAL A 76 -2.02 -20.55 10.99
N ARG A 77 -1.70 -19.25 10.85
CA ARG A 77 -1.71 -18.31 11.99
C ARG A 77 -3.09 -18.10 12.59
N TYR A 78 -4.12 -18.07 11.75
CA TYR A 78 -5.51 -18.00 12.20
C TYR A 78 -5.90 -19.24 13.03
N LEU A 79 -5.55 -20.44 12.57
CA LEU A 79 -5.79 -21.68 13.31
C LEU A 79 -4.99 -21.73 14.62
N GLU A 80 -3.71 -21.34 14.61
CA GLU A 80 -2.85 -21.33 15.81
C GLU A 80 -3.43 -20.44 16.91
N TYR A 81 -3.93 -19.24 16.56
CA TYR A 81 -4.61 -18.35 17.51
C TYR A 81 -5.82 -19.04 18.15
N HIS A 82 -6.68 -19.65 17.34
CA HIS A 82 -7.91 -20.23 17.86
C HIS A 82 -7.71 -21.54 18.62
N ARG A 83 -6.70 -22.35 18.25
CA ARG A 83 -6.26 -23.49 19.06
C ARG A 83 -5.69 -23.04 20.39
N CYS A 84 -4.89 -21.97 20.42
CA CYS A 84 -4.37 -21.38 21.65
C CYS A 84 -5.51 -20.94 22.56
N MET A 85 -6.50 -20.23 22.01
CA MET A 85 -7.70 -19.80 22.74
C MET A 85 -8.51 -20.97 23.32
N LYS A 86 -8.63 -22.07 22.58
CA LYS A 86 -9.35 -23.28 23.02
C LYS A 86 -8.59 -24.06 24.09
N ALA A 87 -7.26 -24.13 23.98
CA ALA A 87 -6.42 -24.87 24.92
C ALA A 87 -6.20 -24.15 26.26
N LYS A 88 -6.22 -22.81 26.26
CA LYS A 88 -5.87 -21.99 27.44
C LYS A 88 -7.06 -21.39 28.20
N GLU A 89 -8.30 -21.77 27.87
CA GLU A 89 -9.54 -21.36 28.56
C GLU A 89 -9.65 -19.86 28.90
N GLY A 90 -8.97 -18.97 28.17
CA GLY A 90 -9.07 -17.51 28.36
C GLY A 90 -7.79 -16.74 28.72
N ASP A 91 -6.62 -17.39 28.85
CA ASP A 91 -5.36 -16.63 28.93
C ASP A 91 -4.97 -16.04 27.57
N LYS A 92 -5.51 -14.84 27.31
CA LYS A 92 -5.31 -14.08 26.07
C LYS A 92 -3.86 -13.62 25.90
N SER A 93 -3.12 -13.45 26.99
CA SER A 93 -1.81 -12.80 26.97
C SER A 93 -0.81 -13.55 26.08
N GLU A 94 -0.82 -14.88 26.11
CA GLU A 94 0.06 -15.69 25.28
C GLU A 94 -0.45 -15.87 23.85
N CYS A 95 -1.77 -15.80 23.63
CA CYS A 95 -2.39 -15.95 22.33
C CYS A 95 -2.41 -14.65 21.51
N ASP A 96 -2.26 -13.49 22.16
CA ASP A 96 -2.24 -12.16 21.53
C ASP A 96 -1.14 -12.01 20.48
N LYS A 97 -0.01 -12.72 20.63
CA LYS A 97 1.04 -12.75 19.60
C LYS A 97 0.52 -13.29 18.27
N PHE A 98 -0.24 -14.39 18.31
CA PHE A 98 -0.85 -14.99 17.13
C PHE A 98 -1.96 -14.11 16.59
N GLN A 99 -2.69 -13.41 17.47
CA GLN A 99 -3.72 -12.46 17.09
C GLN A 99 -3.17 -11.32 16.23
N ARG A 100 -2.03 -10.75 16.65
CA ARG A 100 -1.32 -9.72 15.88
C ARG A 100 -0.87 -10.27 14.53
N TYR A 101 -0.31 -11.48 14.49
CA TYR A 101 0.23 -12.05 13.26
C TYR A 101 -0.83 -12.34 12.21
N TYR A 102 -1.95 -13.00 12.54
CA TYR A 102 -2.96 -13.27 11.52
C TYR A 102 -3.66 -11.97 11.06
N ARG A 103 -3.82 -10.97 11.93
CA ARG A 103 -4.37 -9.65 11.53
C ARG A 103 -3.45 -8.89 10.57
N SER A 104 -2.13 -9.06 10.69
CA SER A 104 -1.18 -8.44 9.76
C SER A 104 -1.04 -9.19 8.43
N LEU A 105 -1.27 -10.50 8.42
CA LEU A 105 -1.06 -11.35 7.23
C LEU A 105 -2.33 -11.60 6.41
N CYS A 106 -3.49 -11.71 7.07
CA CYS A 106 -4.74 -12.09 6.43
C CYS A 106 -5.52 -10.88 5.93
N PRO A 107 -6.12 -10.96 4.74
CA PRO A 107 -7.16 -10.01 4.33
C PRO A 107 -8.32 -10.00 5.34
N THR A 108 -8.84 -8.81 5.65
CA THR A 108 -9.95 -8.66 6.60
C THR A 108 -11.16 -9.49 6.20
N ASP A 109 -11.51 -9.52 4.91
CA ASP A 109 -12.68 -10.25 4.40
C ASP A 109 -12.61 -11.75 4.70
N TRP A 110 -11.41 -12.34 4.63
CA TRP A 110 -11.22 -13.77 4.93
C TRP A 110 -11.44 -14.05 6.41
N VAL A 111 -10.92 -13.18 7.27
CA VAL A 111 -11.10 -13.32 8.72
C VAL A 111 -12.56 -13.19 9.10
N VAL A 112 -13.29 -12.24 8.51
CA VAL A 112 -14.73 -12.05 8.76
C VAL A 112 -15.51 -13.30 8.36
N GLU A 113 -15.27 -13.82 7.16
CA GLU A 113 -15.97 -15.00 6.66
C GLU A 113 -15.64 -16.26 7.50
N TRP A 114 -14.38 -16.47 7.88
CA TRP A 114 -14.02 -17.58 8.76
C TRP A 114 -14.62 -17.45 10.16
N ASN A 115 -14.72 -16.23 10.69
CA ASN A 115 -15.40 -15.99 11.97
C ASN A 115 -16.89 -16.34 11.87
N ARG A 116 -17.58 -15.91 10.81
CA ARG A 116 -18.97 -16.28 10.54
C ARG A 116 -19.15 -17.79 10.47
N GLN A 117 -18.31 -18.48 9.70
CA GLN A 117 -18.33 -19.94 9.58
C GLN A 117 -18.11 -20.66 10.91
N ARG A 118 -17.28 -20.11 11.80
CA ARG A 118 -17.06 -20.67 13.14
C ARG A 118 -18.24 -20.45 14.07
N GLU A 119 -18.84 -19.27 14.04
CA GLU A 119 -20.04 -18.95 14.84
C GLU A 119 -21.22 -19.83 14.42
N GLU A 120 -21.33 -20.14 13.12
CA GLU A 120 -22.30 -21.08 12.56
C GLU A 120 -21.91 -22.57 12.73
N GLY A 121 -20.67 -22.87 13.16
CA GLY A 121 -20.18 -24.24 13.33
C GLY A 121 -19.88 -24.99 12.03
N ILE A 122 -19.82 -24.30 10.89
CA ILE A 122 -19.57 -24.88 9.55
C ILE A 122 -18.10 -24.79 9.09
N PHE A 123 -17.20 -24.33 9.96
CA PHE A 123 -15.81 -24.12 9.59
C PHE A 123 -15.09 -25.45 9.29
N PRO A 124 -14.49 -25.63 8.10
CA PRO A 124 -13.92 -26.91 7.67
C PRO A 124 -12.52 -27.20 8.27
N GLY A 125 -11.92 -26.24 8.96
CA GLY A 125 -10.56 -26.36 9.47
C GLY A 125 -10.45 -26.95 10.89
N PRO A 126 -9.29 -27.54 11.23
CA PRO A 126 -9.04 -28.13 12.55
C PRO A 126 -8.76 -27.05 13.62
N ILE A 127 -9.77 -26.74 14.44
CA ILE A 127 -9.72 -25.80 15.58
C ILE A 127 -9.91 -26.50 16.94
#